data_AF-A0A924EP68-F1
#
_entry.id   AF-A0A924EP68-F1
#
_cell.length_a   1.000
_cell.length_b   1.000
_cell.length_c   1.000
_cell.angle_alpha   90.00
_cell.angle_beta   90.00
_cell.angle_gamma   90.00
#
_symmetry.space_group_name_H-M   'P 1'
#
loop_
_entity.id
_entity.type
_entity.pdbx_description
1 polymer ?
#
loop_
_entity_poly.entity_id
_entity_poly.type
_entity_poly.pdbx_seq_one_letter_code
_entity_poly.pdbx_strand_id
1 'polypeptide(L)' 'MIPQNFIDILSNGDNVGLYQTIAMFIFLACFVGMIVYVFSRSKKHYNEEAHAPLEDDIEENDPFFKKN' A
#
# COMPACT_ATOMS: atom_id res chain seq x y z
N MET A 1 -10.09 20.23 -28.08
CA MET A 1 -10.42 21.37 -27.22
C MET A 1 -10.71 20.83 -25.84
N ILE A 2 -10.10 21.39 -24.80
CA ILE A 2 -10.50 21.07 -23.43
C ILE A 2 -11.94 21.59 -23.27
N PRO A 3 -12.88 20.78 -22.79
CA PRO A 3 -14.26 21.22 -22.62
C PRO A 3 -14.31 22.48 -21.74
N GLN A 4 -14.96 23.53 -22.23
CA GLN A 4 -15.02 24.85 -21.58
C GLN A 4 -15.47 24.76 -20.12
N ASN A 5 -16.41 23.87 -19.82
CA ASN A 5 -16.89 23.60 -18.47
C ASN A 5 -15.75 23.24 -17.48
N PHE A 6 -14.69 22.55 -17.93
CA PHE A 6 -13.53 22.24 -17.08
C PHE A 6 -12.63 23.44 -16.85
N ILE A 7 -12.46 24.28 -17.88
CA ILE A 7 -11.73 25.54 -17.78
C ILE A 7 -12.46 26.47 -16.80
N ASP A 8 -13.79 26.53 -16.86
CA ASP A 8 -14.61 27.34 -15.96
C ASP A 8 -14.49 26.85 -14.51
N ILE A 9 -14.51 25.54 -14.26
CA ILE A 9 -14.31 24.99 -12.90
C ILE A 9 -12.91 25.31 -12.35
N LEU A 10 -11.87 25.25 -13.19
CA LEU A 10 -10.50 25.57 -12.80
C LEU A 10 -10.25 27.08 -12.62
N SER A 11 -10.99 27.92 -13.34
CA SER A 11 -10.84 29.37 -13.33
C SER A 11 -11.77 30.10 -12.34
N ASN A 12 -12.76 29.41 -11.76
CA ASN A 12 -13.60 29.94 -10.68
C ASN A 12 -12.77 30.09 -9.39
N GLY A 13 -12.04 31.20 -9.32
CA GLY A 13 -10.97 31.49 -8.36
C GLY A 13 -11.39 31.84 -6.94
N ASP A 14 -12.66 32.12 -6.68
CA ASP A 14 -13.09 32.75 -5.41
C ASP A 14 -12.72 31.94 -4.17
N ASN A 15 -12.65 30.61 -4.28
CA ASN A 15 -12.30 29.73 -3.15
C ASN A 15 -11.16 28.74 -3.46
N VAL A 16 -10.46 28.90 -4.60
CA VAL A 16 -9.41 27.93 -5.03
C VAL A 16 -8.31 27.80 -3.98
N GLY A 17 -7.88 28.90 -3.36
CA GLY A 17 -6.87 28.86 -2.30
C GLY A 17 -7.32 28.10 -1.05
N LEU A 18 -8.60 28.22 -0.68
CA LEU A 18 -9.18 27.49 0.44
C LEU A 18 -9.29 26.00 0.14
N TYR A 19 -9.80 25.63 -1.04
CA TYR A 19 -9.87 24.22 -1.45
C TYR A 19 -8.49 23.57 -1.58
N GLN A 20 -7.51 24.30 -2.12
CA GLN A 20 -6.12 23.83 -2.18
C GLN A 20 -5.54 23.57 -0.78
N THR A 21 -5.82 24.46 0.17
CA THR A 21 -5.35 24.31 1.56
C THR A 21 -5.99 23.09 2.22
N ILE A 22 -7.30 22.90 2.06
CA ILE A 22 -8.01 21.72 2.56
C ILE A 22 -7.47 20.44 1.92
N ALA A 23 -7.26 20.43 0.61
CA ALA A 23 -6.70 19.27 -0.10
C ALA A 23 -5.32 18.89 0.44
N MET A 24 -4.48 19.87 0.78
CA MET A 24 -3.17 19.65 1.41
C MET A 24 -3.32 18.96 2.78
N PHE A 25 -4.23 19.44 3.63
CA PHE A 25 -4.47 18.84 4.94
C PHE A 25 -5.02 17.41 4.83
N ILE A 26 -5.95 17.17 3.91
CA ILE A 26 -6.51 15.83 3.67
C ILE A 26 -5.41 14.89 3.18
N PHE A 27 -4.59 15.32 2.22
CA PHE A 27 -3.46 14.54 1.72
C PHE A 27 -2.49 14.17 2.84
N LEU A 28 -2.12 15.13 3.69
CA LEU A 28 -1.22 14.89 4.81
C LEU A 28 -1.84 13.95 5.86
N ALA A 29 -3.13 14.11 6.17
CA ALA A 29 -3.86 13.25 7.09
C ALA A 29 -3.93 11.81 6.56
N CYS A 30 -4.21 11.61 5.27
CA CYS A 30 -4.17 10.30 4.63
C CYS A 30 -2.76 9.69 4.68
N PHE A 31 -1.72 10.49 4.44
CA PHE A 31 -0.34 10.02 4.47
C PHE A 31 0.06 9.55 5.88
N VAL A 32 -0.21 10.35 6.91
CA VAL A 32 0.04 9.97 8.31
C VAL A 32 -0.81 8.76 8.69
N GLY A 33 -2.07 8.71 8.27
CA GLY A 33 -2.96 7.57 8.47
C GLY A 33 -2.39 6.29 7.86
N MET A 34 -1.82 6.36 6.65
CA MET A 34 -1.16 5.23 6.00
C MET A 34 0.09 4.77 6.76
N ILE A 35 0.92 5.71 7.19
CA ILE A 35 2.09 5.41 8.03
C ILE A 35 1.64 4.65 9.28
N VAL A 36 0.68 5.20 10.04
CA VAL A 36 0.16 4.57 11.25
C VAL A 36 -0.44 3.20 10.94
N TYR A 37 -1.21 3.05 9.85
CA TYR A 37 -1.77 1.79 9.42
C TYR A 37 -0.67 0.73 9.17
N VAL A 38 0.37 1.08 8.42
CA VAL A 38 1.49 0.20 8.12
C VAL A 38 2.28 -0.18 9.38
N PHE A 39 2.53 0.78 10.28
CA PHE A 39 3.23 0.48 11.54
C PHE A 39 2.36 -0.29 12.55
N SER A 40 1.04 -0.14 12.51
CA SER A 40 0.11 -0.88 13.38
C SER A 40 -0.03 -2.35 12.97
N ARG A 41 0.32 -2.70 11.72
CA ARG A 41 0.47 -4.08 11.27
C ARG A 41 1.63 -4.71 12.03
N SER A 42 1.30 -5.58 12.97
CA SER A 42 2.25 -6.39 13.74
C SER A 42 3.15 -7.20 12.80
N LYS A 43 4.47 -7.19 13.06
CA LYS A 43 5.50 -7.97 12.36
C LYS A 43 5.24 -9.49 12.35
N LYS A 44 4.22 -9.97 13.07
CA LYS A 44 3.82 -11.37 13.12
C LYS A 44 3.39 -11.93 11.76
N HIS A 45 2.81 -11.12 10.87
CA HIS A 45 2.47 -11.59 9.51
C HIS A 45 3.70 -11.86 8.63
N TYR A 46 4.81 -11.17 8.86
CA TYR A 46 6.07 -11.49 8.17
C TYR A 46 6.70 -12.78 8.70
N ASN A 47 6.37 -13.20 9.92
CA ASN A 47 6.90 -14.44 10.49
C ASN A 47 6.17 -15.67 9.93
N GLU A 48 4.85 -15.56 9.71
CA GLU A 48 4.05 -16.58 9.00
C GLU A 48 4.40 -16.65 7.50
N GLU A 49 4.65 -15.51 6.84
CA GLU A 49 5.09 -15.48 5.44
C GLU A 49 6.57 -15.89 5.26
N ALA A 50 7.44 -15.62 6.24
CA ALA A 50 8.83 -16.12 6.24
C ALA A 50 8.92 -17.62 6.58
N HIS A 51 7.88 -18.18 7.19
CA HIS A 51 7.69 -19.62 7.37
C HIS A 51 6.72 -20.21 6.33
N ALA A 52 6.40 -19.47 5.26
CA ALA A 52 5.76 -20.05 4.11
C ALA A 52 6.70 -21.17 3.60
N PRO A 53 6.20 -22.39 3.40
CA PRO A 53 7.02 -23.50 2.93
C PRO A 53 7.55 -23.17 1.53
N LEU A 54 8.76 -22.62 1.47
CA LEU A 54 9.60 -22.55 0.28
C LEU A 54 10.64 -23.65 0.45
N GLU A 55 10.30 -24.85 -0.04
CA GLU A 55 11.30 -25.89 -0.35
C GLU A 55 12.10 -26.52 0.80
N ASP A 56 11.83 -26.21 2.08
CA ASP A 56 12.62 -26.75 3.21
C ASP A 56 12.47 -28.28 3.44
N ASP A 57 11.47 -28.94 2.84
CA ASP A 57 11.22 -30.39 3.04
C ASP A 57 11.37 -31.22 1.75
N ILE A 58 12.05 -30.71 0.70
CA ILE A 58 12.37 -31.54 -0.50
C ILE A 58 13.59 -32.46 -0.25
N GLU A 59 14.30 -32.31 0.86
CA GLU A 59 15.38 -33.23 1.23
C GLU A 59 15.10 -33.90 2.58
N GLU A 60 15.29 -35.23 2.60
CA GLU A 60 15.54 -36.09 3.78
C GLU A 60 14.47 -37.11 4.20
N ASN A 61 13.42 -37.39 3.42
CA ASN A 61 12.62 -38.63 3.63
C ASN A 61 11.98 -39.21 2.36
N ASP A 62 12.69 -39.20 1.23
CA ASP A 62 12.23 -39.91 0.04
C ASP A 62 12.64 -41.40 0.14
N PRO A 63 11.71 -42.35 0.40
CA PRO A 63 12.03 -43.77 0.63
C PRO A 63 12.57 -44.47 -0.63
N PHE A 64 12.63 -43.77 -1.76
CA PHE A 64 13.09 -44.28 -3.05
C PHE A 64 14.63 -44.32 -3.23
N PHE A 65 15.39 -43.58 -2.41
CA PHE A 65 16.85 -43.48 -2.53
C PHE A 65 17.66 -44.35 -1.56
N LYS A 66 17.02 -45.09 -0.65
CA LYS A 66 17.71 -46.09 0.19
C LYS A 66 17.94 -47.37 -0.61
N LYS A 67 18.84 -47.31 -1.58
CA LYS A 67 19.33 -48.48 -2.32
C LYS A 67 20.81 -48.73 -2.01
N ASN A 68 21.01 -49.84 -1.29
CA ASN A 68 22.25 -50.57 -1.01
C ASN A 68 23.17 -49.99 0.07
#